data_AF-A0A399NZB3-F1
#
_entry.id   AF-A0A399NZB3-F1
#
_cell.length_a   1.000
_cell.length_b   1.000
_cell.length_c   1.000
_cell.angle_alpha   90.00
_cell.angle_beta   90.00
_cell.angle_gamma   90.00
#
_symmetry.space_group_name_H-M   'P 1'
#
loop_
_entity.id
_entity.type
_entity.pdbx_description
1 polymer ?
#
loop_
_entity_poly.entity_id
_entity_poly.type
_entity_poly.pdbx_seq_one_letter_code
_entity_poly.pdbx_strand_id
1 'polypeptide(L)'
;MRISVIGCGYLGTVHAACMSRLGHDVVAVDVDAAKIASLQQGVAPFFEPGLPDLLTEQLATGRLRFTTDTAEAAGSRVHFIAVGTPQKRGENAADMTYVD
;
A
#
# COMPACT_ATOMS: atom_id res chain seq x y z
N MET A 1 5.48 5.30 -14.59
CA MET A 1 6.53 5.96 -13.78
C MET A 1 6.64 5.23 -12.45
N ARG A 2 7.73 5.42 -11.69
CA ARG A 2 7.90 4.79 -10.38
C ARG A 2 7.14 5.56 -9.30
N ILE A 3 6.30 4.88 -8.54
CA ILE A 3 5.44 5.41 -7.47
C ILE A 3 5.66 4.58 -6.22
N SER A 4 5.68 5.22 -5.05
CA SER A 4 5.55 4.49 -3.78
C SER A 4 4.22 4.76 -3.12
N VAL A 5 3.67 3.74 -2.46
CA VAL A 5 2.50 3.87 -1.57
C VAL A 5 2.92 3.42 -0.17
N ILE A 6 2.86 4.31 0.81
CA ILE A 6 3.31 4.07 2.19
C ILE A 6 2.06 3.88 3.06
N GLY A 7 1.92 2.68 3.63
CA GLY A 7 0.71 2.18 4.28
C GLY A 7 -0.06 1.25 3.33
N CYS A 8 -0.23 -0.01 3.73
CA CYS A 8 -0.93 -1.05 2.98
C CYS A 8 -2.25 -1.44 3.65
N GLY A 9 -2.93 -0.47 4.28
CA GLY A 9 -4.32 -0.62 4.70
C GLY A 9 -5.27 -0.73 3.50
N TYR A 10 -6.57 -0.62 3.77
CA TYR A 10 -7.62 -0.63 2.74
C TYR A 10 -7.33 0.33 1.58
N LEU A 11 -7.14 1.62 1.90
CA LEU A 11 -6.85 2.66 0.91
C LEU A 11 -5.57 2.37 0.13
N GLY A 12 -4.46 2.13 0.84
CA GLY A 12 -3.14 2.01 0.22
C GLY A 12 -2.99 0.79 -0.68
N THR A 13 -3.51 -0.37 -0.27
CA THR A 13 -3.44 -1.59 -1.08
C THR A 13 -4.24 -1.46 -2.38
N VAL A 14 -5.48 -0.96 -2.29
CA VAL A 14 -6.33 -0.73 -3.48
C VAL A 14 -5.69 0.31 -4.39
N HIS A 15 -5.18 1.40 -3.83
CA HIS A 15 -4.51 2.46 -4.59
C HIS A 15 -3.27 1.94 -5.32
N ALA A 16 -2.40 1.17 -4.64
CA ALA A 16 -1.21 0.58 -5.23
C ALA A 16 -1.55 -0.36 -6.39
N ALA A 17 -2.55 -1.22 -6.21
CA ALA A 17 -3.01 -2.14 -7.25
C ALA A 17 -3.58 -1.40 -8.47
N CYS A 18 -4.41 -0.38 -8.25
CA CYS A 18 -4.95 0.45 -9.34
C CYS A 18 -3.86 1.25 -10.07
N MET A 19 -2.88 1.81 -9.36
CA MET A 19 -1.75 2.52 -10.00
C MET A 19 -0.91 1.58 -10.86
N SER A 20 -0.67 0.35 -10.40
CA SER A 20 0.02 -0.67 -11.20
C SER A 20 -0.77 -1.05 -12.46
N ARG A 21 -2.10 -1.20 -12.34
CA ARG A 21 -3.01 -1.45 -13.48
C ARG A 21 -2.98 -0.32 -14.52
N LEU A 22 -2.81 0.93 -14.09
CA LEU A 22 -2.64 2.09 -14.97
C LEU A 22 -1.26 2.15 -15.64
N GLY A 23 -0.38 1.15 -15.40
CA GLY A 23 0.93 1.02 -16.06
C GLY A 23 2.07 1.71 -15.30
N HIS A 24 1.90 1.99 -14.00
CA HIS A 24 2.98 2.49 -13.16
C HIS A 24 3.76 1.34 -12.52
N ASP A 25 5.01 1.63 -12.16
CA ASP A 25 5.86 0.72 -11.39
C ASP A 25 5.74 1.10 -9.91
N VAL A 26 5.17 0.21 -9.10
CA VAL A 26 4.63 0.53 -7.78
C VAL A 26 5.31 -0.31 -6.70
N VAL A 27 5.91 0.38 -5.73
CA VAL A 27 6.35 -0.21 -4.47
C VAL A 27 5.39 0.19 -3.35
N ALA A 28 4.72 -0.78 -2.76
CA ALA A 28 3.84 -0.59 -1.62
C ALA A 28 4.54 -1.04 -0.34
N VAL A 29 4.61 -0.15 0.64
CA VAL A 29 5.41 -0.32 1.86
C VAL A 29 4.50 -0.29 3.09
N ASP A 30 4.68 -1.24 4.01
CA ASP A 30 4.02 -1.22 5.33
C ASP A 30 4.96 -1.85 6.36
N VAL A 31 4.87 -1.42 7.62
CA VAL A 31 5.71 -1.93 8.71
C VAL A 31 5.27 -3.32 9.18
N ASP A 32 4.03 -3.71 8.89
CA ASP A 32 3.48 -5.00 9.28
C ASP A 32 3.93 -6.11 8.32
N ALA A 33 4.91 -6.91 8.76
CA ALA A 33 5.47 -8.00 7.97
C ALA A 33 4.46 -9.10 7.63
N ALA A 34 3.50 -9.40 8.52
CA ALA A 34 2.49 -10.43 8.26
C ALA A 34 1.52 -9.98 7.17
N LYS A 35 1.11 -8.70 7.22
CA LYS A 35 0.31 -8.07 6.17
C LYS A 35 1.04 -8.07 4.83
N ILE A 36 2.32 -7.68 4.81
CA ILE A 36 3.12 -7.68 3.57
C ILE A 36 3.26 -9.09 3.01
N ALA A 37 3.55 -10.10 3.84
CA ALA A 37 3.66 -11.48 3.39
C ALA A 37 2.34 -12.01 2.77
N SER A 38 1.19 -11.64 3.34
CA SER A 38 -0.13 -11.95 2.80
C SER A 38 -0.38 -11.25 1.45
N LEU A 39 -0.05 -9.96 1.35
CA LEU A 39 -0.24 -9.18 0.13
C LEU A 39 0.69 -9.62 -1.01
N GLN A 40 1.90 -10.09 -0.72
CA GLN A 40 2.80 -10.71 -1.69
C GLN A 40 2.21 -11.99 -2.31
N GLN A 41 1.25 -12.64 -1.62
CA GLN A 41 0.52 -13.80 -2.11
C GLN A 41 -0.83 -13.43 -2.74
N GLY A 42 -1.11 -12.12 -2.93
CA GLY A 42 -2.38 -11.63 -3.47
C GLY A 42 -3.55 -11.67 -2.48
N VAL A 43 -3.28 -11.88 -1.19
CA VAL A 43 -4.31 -11.99 -0.16
C VAL A 43 -4.33 -10.74 0.71
N ALA A 44 -5.38 -9.93 0.59
CA ALA A 44 -5.60 -8.76 1.46
C ALA A 44 -6.22 -9.17 2.80
N PRO A 45 -5.89 -8.51 3.92
CA PRO A 45 -6.47 -8.80 5.24
C PRO A 45 -7.89 -8.22 5.42
N PHE A 46 -8.51 -7.77 4.33
CA PHE A 46 -9.84 -7.17 4.28
C PHE A 46 -10.55 -7.59 3.00
N PHE A 47 -11.88 -7.49 3.00
CA PHE A 47 -12.69 -7.77 1.82
C PHE A 47 -12.84 -6.50 0.97
N GLU A 48 -12.51 -6.61 -0.31
CA GLU A 48 -12.81 -5.61 -1.33
C GLU A 48 -13.17 -6.33 -2.65
N PRO A 49 -14.35 -6.08 -3.23
CA PRO A 49 -14.76 -6.73 -4.48
C PRO A 49 -13.76 -6.54 -5.62
N GLY A 50 -13.34 -7.64 -6.25
CA GLY A 50 -12.42 -7.63 -7.40
C GLY A 50 -10.95 -7.37 -7.06
N LEU A 51 -10.61 -7.03 -5.81
CA LEU A 51 -9.22 -6.82 -5.40
C LEU A 51 -8.35 -8.09 -5.50
N PRO A 52 -8.80 -9.31 -5.11
CA PRO A 52 -7.96 -10.50 -5.20
C PRO A 52 -7.47 -10.79 -6.63
N ASP A 53 -8.35 -10.66 -7.62
CA ASP A 53 -8.01 -10.87 -9.03
C ASP A 53 -7.07 -9.77 -9.52
N LEU A 54 -7.32 -8.51 -9.13
CA LEU A 54 -6.47 -7.39 -9.48
C LEU A 54 -5.06 -7.52 -8.89
N LEU A 55 -4.93 -7.93 -7.62
CA LEU A 55 -3.64 -8.17 -6.98
C LEU A 55 -2.89 -9.30 -7.69
N THR A 56 -3.57 -10.41 -7.97
CA THR A 56 -2.98 -11.54 -8.71
C THR A 56 -2.45 -11.10 -10.08
N GLU A 57 -3.27 -10.36 -10.84
CA GLU A 57 -2.89 -9.82 -12.15
C GLU A 57 -1.67 -8.89 -12.04
N GLN A 58 -1.70 -7.91 -11.12
CA GLN A 58 -0.65 -6.90 -11.06
C GLN A 58 0.65 -7.43 -10.44
N LEU A 59 0.60 -8.35 -9.48
CA LEU A 59 1.78 -9.04 -8.97
C LEU A 59 2.47 -9.84 -10.07
N ALA A 60 1.71 -10.55 -10.90
CA ALA A 60 2.25 -11.33 -12.02
C ALA A 60 2.94 -10.45 -13.08
N THR A 61 2.56 -9.17 -13.20
CA THR A 61 3.22 -8.25 -14.13
C THR A 61 4.60 -7.79 -13.67
N GLY A 62 4.94 -7.98 -12.39
CA GLY A 62 6.15 -7.46 -11.77
C GLY A 62 6.15 -5.95 -11.51
N ARG A 63 5.09 -5.23 -11.92
CA ARG A 63 4.93 -3.78 -11.68
C ARG A 63 4.38 -3.44 -10.30
N LEU A 64 3.82 -4.40 -9.57
CA LEU A 64 3.40 -4.21 -8.18
C LEU A 64 4.27 -5.06 -7.27
N ARG A 65 4.83 -4.45 -6.23
CA ARG A 65 5.58 -5.16 -5.21
C ARG A 65 5.27 -4.61 -3.82
N PHE A 66 5.07 -5.53 -2.88
CA PHE A 66 4.90 -5.21 -1.46
C PHE A 66 6.21 -5.48 -0.71
N THR A 67 6.59 -4.61 0.22
CA THR A 67 7.81 -4.75 1.04
C THR A 67 7.64 -4.10 2.40
N THR A 68 8.47 -4.50 3.36
CA THR A 68 8.62 -3.81 4.65
C THR A 68 9.80 -2.83 4.65
N ASP A 69 10.65 -2.88 3.62
CA ASP A 69 11.82 -2.01 3.50
C ASP A 69 11.44 -0.66 2.88
N THR A 70 11.48 0.39 3.70
CA THR A 70 11.19 1.76 3.29
C THR A 70 12.24 2.33 2.33
N ALA A 71 13.49 1.83 2.35
CA ALA A 71 14.52 2.28 1.43
C ALA A 71 14.16 1.99 -0.03
N GLU A 72 13.30 1.01 -0.28
CA GLU A 72 12.86 0.65 -1.62
C GLU A 72 11.90 1.67 -2.26
N ALA A 73 11.35 2.60 -1.45
CA ALA A 73 10.61 3.75 -1.96
C ALA A 73 11.52 4.75 -2.70
N ALA A 74 12.83 4.71 -2.46
CA ALA A 74 13.80 5.62 -3.09
C ALA A 74 13.72 5.59 -4.62
N GLY A 75 13.86 6.77 -5.23
CA GLY A 75 13.76 6.95 -6.68
C GLY A 75 12.33 6.95 -7.24
N SER A 76 11.31 6.85 -6.39
CA SER A 76 9.93 7.10 -6.81
C SER A 76 9.74 8.58 -7.12
N ARG A 77 9.01 8.88 -8.20
CA ARG A 77 8.71 10.27 -8.60
C ARG A 77 7.60 10.88 -7.75
N VAL A 78 6.70 10.03 -7.25
CA VAL A 78 5.57 10.41 -6.40
C VAL A 78 5.51 9.41 -5.24
N HIS A 79 5.30 9.94 -4.04
CA HIS A 79 5.07 9.17 -2.82
C HIS A 79 3.65 9.45 -2.33
N PHE A 80 2.82 8.42 -2.24
CA PHE A 80 1.51 8.49 -1.59
C PHE A 80 1.65 8.02 -0.14
N ILE A 81 1.26 8.87 0.80
CA ILE A 81 1.14 8.51 2.21
C ILE A 81 -0.32 8.09 2.44
N ALA A 82 -0.53 6.81 2.70
CA ALA A 82 -1.83 6.15 2.89
C ALA A 82 -1.90 5.42 4.24
N VAL A 83 -1.13 5.89 5.22
CA VAL A 83 -1.19 5.42 6.61
C VAL A 83 -2.49 5.85 7.27
N GLY A 84 -2.85 5.21 8.39
CA GLY A 84 -4.03 5.59 9.15
C GLY A 84 -3.84 6.94 9.84
N THR A 85 -4.91 7.70 9.99
CA THR A 85 -4.99 8.88 10.86
C THR A 85 -6.24 8.77 11.73
N PRO A 86 -6.30 7.78 12.64
CA PRO A 86 -7.47 7.56 13.48
C PRO A 86 -7.73 8.78 14.38
N GLN A 87 -8.93 8.86 14.96
CA GLN A 87 -9.21 9.91 15.94
C GLN A 87 -8.38 9.71 17.22
N LYS A 88 -7.81 10.78 17.77
CA LYS A 88 -7.16 10.78 19.08
C LYS A 88 -8.17 10.46 20.18
N ARG A 89 -7.79 9.59 21.10
CA ARG A 89 -8.67 9.16 22.19
C ARG A 89 -9.03 10.35 23.10
N GLY A 90 -10.33 10.69 23.14
CA GLY A 90 -10.85 11.75 23.99
C GLY A 90 -10.72 13.18 23.42
N GLU A 91 -10.25 13.32 22.18
CA GLU A 91 -10.06 14.61 21.51
C GLU A 91 -10.83 14.65 20.18
N ASN A 92 -11.20 15.85 19.72
CA ASN A 92 -11.73 16.05 18.37
C ASN A 92 -10.58 16.39 17.40
N ALA A 93 -9.60 15.50 17.32
CA ALA A 93 -8.38 15.68 16.51
C ALA A 93 -7.94 14.35 15.88
N ALA A 94 -7.24 14.42 14.75
CA ALA A 94 -6.61 13.27 14.11
C ALA A 94 -5.28 12.92 14.80
N ASP A 95 -4.99 11.62 14.92
CA ASP A 95 -3.68 11.11 15.27
C ASP A 95 -2.78 11.14 14.03
N MET A 96 -1.77 12.02 14.06
CA MET A 96 -0.83 12.22 12.96
C MET A 96 0.48 11.46 13.16
N THR A 97 0.62 10.66 14.23
CA THR A 97 1.87 9.99 14.62
C THR A 97 2.43 9.06 13.53
N TYR A 98 1.58 8.53 12.64
CA TYR A 98 2.05 7.68 11.53
C TYR A 98 2.48 8.47 10.29
N VAL A 99 2.11 9.75 10.20
CA VAL A 99 2.42 10.65 9.08
C VAL A 99 3.68 11.46 9.38
N ASP A 100 3.79 11.98 10.61
CA ASP A 100 4.89 12.82 11.10
C ASP A 100 6.18 12.01 11.36
#